data_AF-A0A5D6XNC3-F1
#
_entry.id   AF-A0A5D6XNC3-F1
#
_cell.length_a   1.000
_cell.length_b   1.000
_cell.length_c   1.000
_cell.angle_alpha   90.00
_cell.angle_beta   90.00
_cell.angle_gamma   90.00
#
_symmetry.space_group_name_H-M   'P 1'
#
loop_
_entity.id
_entity.type
_entity.pdbx_description
1 polymer ?
#
loop_
_entity_poly.entity_id
_entity_poly.type
_entity_poly.pdbx_seq_one_letter_code
_entity_poly.pdbx_strand_id
1 'polypeptide(L)'
;MVQSPPPPAAPTTCPLLLESRALIDALGYVDTELEAPAARAAVQQLIRAEMASFAPPSGGYLAFLPDYAPAFAGRPRLQNEFKRVAAGVALDAIDLHRYTVCAPTGKSARDAESWEAAVKQMQIQYEHQSNRVMNLELQQAYGANVWKAKAAVLDGLNAQYAHKLAATKAASEAVNVQRKQDQERNAPKLQSYSRKYLDLLDKTFSIKRACENEERRAAKKVRVES
;
A
#
# COMPACT_ATOMS: atom_id res chain seq x y z
N MET A 1 -21.91 -35.15 6.69
CA MET A 1 -21.30 -33.83 6.96
C MET A 1 -21.64 -32.92 5.80
N VAL A 2 -22.65 -32.07 5.96
CA VAL A 2 -23.06 -31.10 4.95
C VAL A 2 -21.99 -30.01 4.93
N GLN A 3 -21.21 -29.92 3.86
CA GLN A 3 -20.29 -28.80 3.67
C GLN A 3 -21.13 -27.53 3.57
N SER A 4 -20.91 -26.59 4.51
CA SER A 4 -21.50 -25.26 4.43
C SER A 4 -21.05 -24.61 3.11
N PRO A 5 -21.95 -23.89 2.42
CA PRO A 5 -21.59 -23.16 1.21
C PRO A 5 -20.43 -22.20 1.49
N PRO A 6 -19.54 -21.96 0.52
CA PRO A 6 -18.47 -20.98 0.67
C PRO A 6 -19.09 -19.62 1.02
N PRO A 7 -18.46 -18.84 1.91
CA PRO A 7 -18.95 -17.51 2.24
C PRO A 7 -19.07 -16.67 0.95
N PRO A 8 -20.09 -15.80 0.84
CA PRO A 8 -20.23 -14.93 -0.32
C PRO A 8 -18.94 -14.12 -0.50
N ALA A 9 -18.47 -14.00 -1.75
CA ALA A 9 -17.26 -13.26 -2.07
C ALA A 9 -17.37 -11.84 -1.52
N ALA A 10 -16.40 -11.43 -0.70
CA ALA A 10 -16.35 -10.07 -0.17
C ALA A 10 -16.35 -9.07 -1.33
N PRO A 11 -17.09 -7.96 -1.23
CA PRO A 11 -17.08 -6.94 -2.27
C PRO A 11 -15.65 -6.45 -2.48
N THR A 12 -15.19 -6.37 -3.73
CA THR A 12 -13.81 -5.94 -4.06
C THR A 12 -13.64 -4.41 -4.01
N THR A 13 -14.72 -3.68 -3.76
CA THR A 13 -14.74 -2.21 -3.83
C THR A 13 -15.51 -1.65 -2.64
N CYS A 14 -15.04 -0.53 -2.10
CA CYS A 14 -15.65 0.14 -0.96
C CYS A 14 -17.11 0.50 -1.28
N PRO A 15 -18.08 0.17 -0.41
CA PRO A 15 -19.50 0.47 -0.65
C PRO A 15 -19.77 1.98 -0.86
N LEU A 16 -19.08 2.85 -0.12
CA LEU A 16 -19.21 4.31 -0.26
C LEU A 16 -18.77 4.85 -1.64
N LEU A 17 -17.84 4.16 -2.31
CA LEU A 17 -17.41 4.56 -3.65
C LEU A 17 -18.45 4.20 -4.72
N LEU A 18 -19.31 3.20 -4.48
CA LEU A 18 -20.39 2.86 -5.41
C LEU A 18 -21.55 3.86 -5.30
N GLU A 19 -21.92 4.29 -4.10
CA GLU A 19 -23.00 5.25 -3.87
C GLU A 19 -22.74 6.62 -4.51
N SER A 20 -21.48 7.07 -4.48
CA SER A 20 -21.07 8.40 -4.91
C SER A 20 -20.44 8.46 -6.30
N ARG A 21 -20.33 7.33 -7.02
CA ARG A 21 -19.53 7.21 -8.25
C ARG A 21 -19.84 8.27 -9.33
N ALA A 22 -21.10 8.67 -9.46
CA ALA A 22 -21.53 9.67 -10.45
C ALA A 22 -21.14 11.11 -10.10
N LEU A 23 -20.76 11.40 -8.84
CA LEU A 23 -20.35 12.72 -8.36
C LEU A 23 -18.83 12.93 -8.36
N ILE A 24 -18.03 11.89 -8.60
CA ILE A 24 -16.57 11.99 -8.50
C ILE A 24 -16.00 12.31 -9.89
N ASP A 25 -15.91 13.60 -10.22
CA ASP A 25 -15.11 14.11 -11.34
C ASP A 25 -14.03 15.05 -10.80
N ALA A 26 -12.78 14.81 -11.19
CA ALA A 26 -11.61 15.61 -10.78
C ALA A 26 -10.60 15.64 -11.94
N LEU A 27 -10.33 16.83 -12.48
CA LEU A 27 -9.56 17.01 -13.70
C LEU A 27 -8.11 17.38 -13.39
N GLY A 28 -7.34 16.42 -12.87
CA GLY A 28 -5.96 16.69 -12.41
C GLY A 28 -5.00 17.34 -13.42
N TYR A 29 -5.19 17.17 -14.74
CA TYR A 29 -4.37 17.85 -15.76
C TYR A 29 -4.84 19.27 -16.10
N VAL A 30 -6.06 19.64 -15.69
CA VAL A 30 -6.67 20.96 -15.95
C VAL A 30 -6.63 21.82 -14.69
N ASP A 31 -6.93 21.23 -13.52
CA ASP A 31 -7.05 21.90 -12.23
C ASP A 31 -5.69 22.05 -11.51
N THR A 32 -4.70 22.65 -12.18
CA THR A 32 -3.33 22.79 -11.65
C THR A 32 -3.25 23.71 -10.42
N GLU A 33 -4.27 24.53 -10.18
CA GLU A 33 -4.34 25.45 -9.04
C GLU A 33 -4.35 24.71 -7.68
N LEU A 34 -4.86 23.47 -7.66
CA LEU A 34 -4.89 22.61 -6.47
C LEU A 34 -3.52 22.01 -6.13
N GLU A 35 -2.51 22.16 -6.99
CA GLU A 35 -1.15 21.71 -6.71
C GLU A 35 -0.39 22.65 -5.76
N ALA A 36 -0.87 23.88 -5.60
CA ALA A 36 -0.27 24.85 -4.70
C ALA A 36 -0.24 24.33 -3.24
N PRO A 37 0.89 24.46 -2.52
CA PRO A 37 1.04 23.89 -1.18
C PRO A 37 0.03 24.47 -0.18
N ALA A 38 -0.32 25.75 -0.31
CA ALA A 38 -1.32 26.41 0.52
C ALA A 38 -2.73 25.81 0.32
N ALA A 39 -3.14 25.56 -0.93
CA ALA A 39 -4.41 24.93 -1.25
C ALA A 39 -4.47 23.50 -0.70
N ARG A 40 -3.40 22.71 -0.87
CA ARG A 40 -3.29 21.36 -0.31
C ARG A 40 -3.41 21.36 1.22
N ALA A 41 -2.75 22.30 1.90
CA ALA A 41 -2.83 22.40 3.35
C ALA A 41 -4.26 22.73 3.83
N ALA A 42 -4.94 23.67 3.17
CA ALA A 42 -6.32 24.03 3.48
C ALA A 42 -7.27 22.84 3.28
N VAL A 43 -7.16 22.13 2.15
CA VAL A 43 -7.95 20.92 1.86
C VAL A 43 -7.68 19.83 2.90
N GLN A 44 -6.42 19.60 3.27
CA GLN A 44 -6.08 18.61 4.31
C GLN A 44 -6.67 18.97 5.68
N GLN A 45 -6.74 20.26 6.04
CA GLN A 45 -7.38 20.70 7.27
C GLN A 45 -8.88 20.39 7.26
N LEU A 46 -9.57 20.67 6.15
CA LEU A 46 -10.99 20.34 5.98
C LEU A 46 -11.24 18.83 6.05
N ILE A 47 -10.38 18.03 5.40
CA ILE A 47 -10.46 16.56 5.49
C ILE A 47 -10.30 16.10 6.95
N ARG A 48 -9.35 16.66 7.70
CA ARG A 48 -9.15 16.30 9.11
C ARG A 48 -10.33 16.71 9.99
N ALA A 49 -10.94 17.86 9.73
CA ALA A 49 -12.13 18.29 10.44
C ALA A 49 -13.31 17.32 10.19
N GLU A 50 -13.52 16.93 8.94
CA GLU A 50 -14.56 15.95 8.58
C GLU A 50 -14.25 14.56 9.16
N MET A 51 -12.98 14.13 9.14
CA MET A 51 -12.56 12.88 9.79
C MET A 51 -12.83 12.88 11.30
N ALA A 52 -12.79 14.06 11.95
CA ALA A 52 -13.08 14.18 13.38
C ALA A 52 -14.59 14.10 13.68
N SER A 53 -15.45 14.54 12.75
CA SER A 53 -16.91 14.41 12.87
C SER A 53 -17.47 13.11 12.31
N PHE A 54 -16.70 12.40 11.48
CA PHE A 54 -17.17 11.21 10.78
C PHE A 54 -17.49 10.06 11.73
N ALA A 55 -18.76 9.65 11.73
CA ALA A 55 -19.23 8.43 12.37
C ALA A 55 -19.43 7.35 11.29
N PRO A 56 -18.67 6.25 11.29
CA PRO A 56 -18.79 5.23 10.26
C PRO A 56 -20.20 4.61 10.27
N PRO A 57 -20.83 4.39 9.10
CA PRO A 57 -22.11 3.70 9.01
C PRO A 57 -22.03 2.33 9.69
N SER A 58 -23.05 1.98 10.47
CA SER A 58 -23.14 0.70 11.19
C SER A 58 -23.18 -0.52 10.24
N GLY A 59 -23.47 -0.31 8.96
CA GLY A 59 -23.47 -1.33 7.91
C GLY A 59 -22.09 -1.59 7.33
N GLY A 60 -21.21 -2.26 8.08
CA GLY A 60 -20.04 -2.96 7.54
C GLY A 60 -19.21 -2.16 6.52
N TYR A 61 -18.94 -0.87 6.78
CA TYR A 61 -18.17 0.00 5.89
C TYR A 61 -16.82 -0.61 5.47
N LEU A 62 -16.23 -1.45 6.33
CA LEU A 62 -14.96 -2.14 6.10
C LEU A 62 -15.11 -3.57 5.56
N ALA A 63 -16.32 -4.05 5.26
CA ALA A 63 -16.57 -5.44 4.84
C ALA A 63 -15.94 -5.82 3.48
N PHE A 64 -15.50 -4.83 2.69
CA PHE A 64 -14.75 -5.04 1.46
C PHE A 64 -13.26 -5.33 1.72
N LEU A 65 -12.75 -4.99 2.91
CA LEU A 65 -11.40 -5.35 3.33
C LEU A 65 -11.43 -6.82 3.77
N PRO A 66 -10.50 -7.65 3.27
CA PRO A 66 -10.40 -9.02 3.73
C PRO A 66 -9.95 -9.02 5.20
N ASP A 67 -10.62 -9.82 6.04
CA ASP A 67 -10.13 -10.12 7.38
C ASP A 67 -8.78 -10.82 7.27
N TYR A 68 -7.71 -10.13 7.67
CA TYR A 68 -6.37 -10.69 7.69
C TYR A 68 -6.03 -11.21 9.09
N ALA A 69 -6.12 -12.51 9.26
CA ALA A 69 -5.43 -13.22 10.34
C ALA A 69 -4.29 -14.04 9.71
N PRO A 70 -3.04 -13.91 10.18
CA PRO A 70 -1.94 -14.70 9.65
C PRO A 70 -2.18 -16.18 9.95
N ALA A 71 -2.72 -16.90 8.98
CA ALA A 71 -2.95 -18.33 9.07
C ALA A 71 -1.64 -19.07 8.76
N PHE A 72 -0.90 -19.46 9.80
CA PHE A 72 0.27 -20.33 9.67
C PHE A 72 -0.11 -21.81 9.50
N ALA A 73 -1.19 -22.09 8.77
CA ALA A 73 -1.70 -23.44 8.56
C ALA A 73 -0.60 -24.35 7.98
N GLY A 74 -0.39 -25.51 8.61
CA GLY A 74 0.68 -26.45 8.24
C GLY A 74 2.09 -26.03 8.64
N ARG A 75 2.28 -24.90 9.34
CA ARG A 75 3.59 -24.39 9.76
C ARG A 75 3.64 -24.17 11.28
N PRO A 76 3.72 -25.26 12.07
CA PRO A 76 3.67 -25.17 13.54
C PRO A 76 4.80 -24.33 14.13
N ARG A 77 5.98 -24.33 13.49
CA ARG A 77 7.10 -23.47 13.91
C ARG A 77 6.75 -21.99 13.80
N LEU A 78 6.19 -21.54 12.67
CA LEU A 78 5.80 -20.15 12.50
C LEU A 78 4.67 -19.74 13.45
N GLN A 79 3.75 -20.66 13.75
CA GLN A 79 2.68 -20.39 14.70
C GLN A 79 3.22 -20.19 16.13
N ASN A 80 4.22 -20.98 16.54
CA ASN A 80 4.88 -20.82 17.83
C ASN A 80 5.71 -19.53 17.88
N GLU A 81 6.43 -19.20 16.82
CA GLU A 81 7.18 -17.95 16.69
C GLU A 81 6.25 -16.73 16.79
N PHE A 82 5.11 -16.78 16.11
CA PHE A 82 4.10 -15.73 16.16
C PHE A 82 3.55 -15.56 17.58
N LYS A 83 3.27 -16.66 18.30
CA LYS A 83 2.87 -16.61 19.72
C LYS A 83 3.97 -16.00 20.61
N ARG A 84 5.24 -16.34 20.39
CA ARG A 84 6.36 -15.76 21.13
C ARG A 84 6.46 -14.24 20.92
N VAL A 85 6.41 -13.80 19.66
CA VAL A 85 6.46 -12.38 19.30
C VAL A 85 5.26 -11.63 19.87
N ALA A 86 4.06 -12.22 19.79
CA ALA A 86 2.86 -11.65 20.42
C ALA A 86 3.00 -11.54 21.94
N ALA A 87 3.74 -12.45 22.58
CA ALA A 87 4.07 -12.39 24.00
C ALA A 87 5.26 -11.47 24.33
N GLY A 88 5.87 -10.80 23.34
CA GLY A 88 7.00 -9.89 23.55
C GLY A 88 8.30 -10.57 24.00
N VAL A 89 8.40 -11.89 23.86
CA VAL A 89 9.58 -12.64 24.31
C VAL A 89 10.69 -12.57 23.26
N ALA A 90 11.87 -12.11 23.68
CA ALA A 90 13.05 -12.03 22.84
C ALA A 90 13.47 -13.41 22.31
N LEU A 91 13.99 -13.44 21.08
CA LEU A 91 14.50 -14.66 20.47
C LEU A 91 15.89 -14.98 21.05
N ASP A 92 16.04 -16.17 21.63
CA ASP A 92 17.36 -16.73 21.93
C ASP A 92 17.90 -17.41 20.66
N ALA A 93 18.61 -16.63 19.85
CA ALA A 93 18.79 -16.94 18.44
C ALA A 93 19.86 -18.02 18.20
N ILE A 94 20.96 -18.03 18.97
CA ILE A 94 22.13 -18.89 18.70
C ILE A 94 22.94 -19.11 19.99
N ASP A 95 23.06 -20.37 20.41
CA ASP A 95 24.01 -20.79 21.42
C ASP A 95 25.39 -21.05 20.77
N LEU A 96 26.34 -20.13 21.01
CA LEU A 96 27.71 -20.22 20.52
C LEU A 96 28.57 -21.20 21.34
N HIS A 97 28.17 -21.51 22.59
CA HIS A 97 28.90 -22.45 23.44
C HIS A 97 28.88 -23.87 22.87
N ARG A 98 27.86 -24.19 22.06
CA ARG A 98 27.77 -25.45 21.32
C ARG A 98 28.94 -25.69 20.37
N TYR A 99 29.58 -24.65 19.85
CA TYR A 99 30.67 -24.81 18.87
C TYR A 99 32.07 -24.72 19.47
N THR A 100 32.15 -24.44 20.78
CA THR A 100 33.42 -24.35 21.51
C THR A 100 33.58 -25.55 22.42
N VAL A 101 34.69 -26.28 22.28
CA VAL A 101 35.10 -27.26 23.29
C VAL A 101 35.96 -26.51 24.30
N CYS A 102 35.52 -26.48 25.55
CA CYS A 102 36.34 -26.03 26.67
C CYS A 102 36.68 -27.23 27.55
N ALA A 103 37.95 -27.34 27.97
CA ALA A 103 38.32 -28.30 28.98
C ALA A 103 37.64 -27.93 30.30
N PRO A 104 37.06 -28.89 31.06
CA PRO A 104 36.49 -28.61 32.36
C PRO A 104 37.59 -28.12 33.32
N THR A 105 37.35 -26.98 33.98
CA THR A 105 38.30 -26.33 34.90
C THR A 105 37.75 -26.26 36.33
N GLY A 106 38.62 -26.15 37.33
CA GLY A 106 38.21 -25.91 38.72
C GLY A 106 37.47 -27.10 39.35
N LYS A 107 36.26 -26.88 39.88
CA LYS A 107 35.46 -27.93 40.53
C LYS A 107 35.00 -29.02 39.56
N SER A 108 34.68 -28.65 38.31
CA SER A 108 34.30 -29.59 37.27
C SER A 108 35.45 -30.49 36.84
N ALA A 109 36.70 -30.03 36.90
CA ALA A 109 37.86 -30.86 36.57
C ALA A 109 38.02 -32.10 37.49
N ARG A 110 37.38 -32.11 38.67
CA ARG A 110 37.37 -33.23 39.61
C ARG A 110 36.20 -34.20 39.40
N ASP A 111 35.28 -33.84 38.52
CA ASP A 111 34.08 -34.60 38.19
C ASP A 111 34.26 -35.36 36.87
N ALA A 112 34.18 -36.68 36.93
CA ALA A 112 34.40 -37.56 35.79
C ALA A 112 33.33 -37.37 34.70
N GLU A 113 32.08 -37.10 35.08
CA GLU A 113 30.98 -36.91 34.14
C GLU A 113 31.21 -35.70 33.23
N SER A 114 31.79 -34.63 33.78
CA SER A 114 32.12 -33.42 33.01
C SER A 114 33.22 -33.66 31.96
N TRP A 115 34.18 -34.53 32.25
CA TRP A 115 35.22 -34.93 31.30
C TRP A 115 34.64 -35.82 30.20
N GLU A 116 33.75 -36.76 30.54
CA GLU A 116 33.05 -37.57 29.54
C GLU A 116 32.21 -36.72 28.60
N ALA A 117 31.49 -35.72 29.13
CA ALA A 117 30.72 -34.78 28.32
C ALA A 117 31.61 -33.95 27.39
N ALA A 118 32.76 -33.47 27.88
CA ALA A 118 33.73 -32.75 27.07
C ALA A 118 34.34 -33.62 25.95
N VAL A 119 34.63 -34.89 26.22
CA VAL A 119 35.12 -35.86 25.22
C VAL A 119 34.07 -36.14 24.16
N LYS A 120 32.81 -36.38 24.56
CA LYS A 120 31.69 -36.55 23.61
C LYS A 120 31.53 -35.31 22.73
N GLN A 121 31.62 -34.12 23.31
CA GLN A 121 31.56 -32.87 22.56
C GLN A 121 32.74 -32.73 21.58
N MET A 122 33.96 -33.12 21.97
CA MET A 122 35.12 -33.14 21.08
C MET A 122 34.92 -34.09 19.89
N GLN A 123 34.41 -35.31 20.13
CA GLN A 123 34.11 -36.27 19.06
C GLN A 123 33.11 -35.68 18.06
N ILE A 124 32.04 -35.06 18.55
CA ILE A 124 31.05 -34.37 17.70
C ILE A 124 31.72 -33.28 16.85
N GLN A 125 32.59 -32.46 17.44
CA GLN A 125 33.28 -31.40 16.71
C GLN A 125 34.26 -31.95 15.65
N TYR A 126 34.96 -33.04 15.96
CA TYR A 126 35.84 -33.71 15.02
C TYR A 126 35.07 -34.18 13.78
N GLU A 127 33.93 -34.85 13.97
CA GLU A 127 33.07 -35.28 12.87
C GLU A 127 32.52 -34.09 12.05
N HIS A 128 32.17 -32.99 12.71
CA HIS A 128 31.78 -31.76 12.01
C HIS A 128 32.92 -31.17 11.16
N GLN A 129 34.16 -31.16 11.65
CA GLN A 129 35.30 -30.70 10.85
C GLN A 129 35.60 -31.65 9.68
N SER A 130 35.51 -32.97 9.88
CA SER A 130 35.63 -33.96 8.80
C SER A 130 34.61 -33.71 7.69
N ASN A 131 33.34 -33.55 8.06
CA ASN A 131 32.27 -33.19 7.11
C ASN A 131 32.52 -31.83 6.43
N ARG A 132 33.06 -30.85 7.16
CA ARG A 132 33.39 -29.54 6.60
C ARG A 132 34.48 -29.64 5.53
N VAL A 133 35.52 -30.45 5.76
CA VAL A 133 36.57 -30.68 4.75
C VAL A 133 35.96 -31.28 3.49
N MET A 134 35.16 -32.34 3.62
CA MET A 134 34.46 -32.94 2.47
C MET A 134 33.57 -31.93 1.73
N ASN A 135 32.81 -31.10 2.44
CA ASN A 135 31.99 -30.06 1.83
C ASN A 135 32.83 -29.00 1.10
N LEU A 136 33.99 -28.63 1.64
CA LEU A 136 34.91 -27.69 1.01
C LEU A 136 35.54 -28.28 -0.26
N GLU A 137 35.89 -29.56 -0.26
CA GLU A 137 36.38 -30.26 -1.45
C GLU A 137 35.32 -30.29 -2.55
N LEU A 138 34.06 -30.60 -2.21
CA LEU A 138 32.94 -30.52 -3.15
C LEU A 138 32.72 -29.09 -3.68
N GLN A 139 32.81 -28.09 -2.80
CA GLN A 139 32.68 -26.69 -3.19
C GLN A 139 33.84 -26.25 -4.11
N GLN A 140 35.06 -26.71 -3.86
CA GLN A 140 36.21 -26.43 -4.72
C GLN A 140 36.05 -27.05 -6.10
N ALA A 141 35.54 -28.28 -6.17
CA ALA A 141 35.32 -29.00 -7.42
C ALA A 141 34.17 -28.41 -8.27
N TYR A 142 33.01 -28.12 -7.64
CA TYR A 142 31.78 -27.79 -8.38
C TYR A 142 31.27 -26.37 -8.17
N GLY A 143 31.73 -25.67 -7.12
CA GLY A 143 31.17 -24.39 -6.70
C GLY A 143 31.19 -23.34 -7.81
N ALA A 144 32.30 -23.20 -8.53
CA ALA A 144 32.42 -22.22 -9.62
C ALA A 144 31.38 -22.45 -10.73
N ASN A 145 31.14 -23.71 -11.11
CA ASN A 145 30.18 -24.05 -12.17
C ASN A 145 28.73 -23.83 -11.71
N VAL A 146 28.41 -24.21 -10.47
CA VAL A 146 27.09 -23.95 -9.86
C VAL A 146 26.82 -22.45 -9.79
N TRP A 147 27.80 -21.64 -9.37
CA TRP A 147 27.65 -20.20 -9.30
C TRP A 147 27.44 -19.54 -10.66
N LYS A 148 28.15 -20.00 -11.71
CA LYS A 148 27.92 -19.54 -13.08
C LYS A 148 26.51 -19.87 -13.58
N ALA A 149 26.04 -21.09 -13.34
CA ALA A 149 24.69 -21.49 -13.70
C ALA A 149 23.63 -20.66 -12.95
N LYS A 150 23.83 -20.44 -11.64
CA LYS A 150 22.95 -19.58 -10.84
C LYS A 150 22.94 -18.14 -11.34
N ALA A 151 24.11 -17.58 -11.69
CA ALA A 151 24.19 -16.24 -12.27
C ALA A 151 23.38 -16.14 -13.55
N ALA A 152 23.54 -17.10 -14.48
CA ALA A 152 22.77 -17.12 -15.73
C ALA A 152 21.24 -17.21 -15.49
N VAL A 153 20.80 -17.99 -14.51
CA VAL A 153 19.39 -18.05 -14.11
C VAL A 153 18.91 -16.71 -13.56
N LEU A 154 19.71 -16.07 -12.70
CA LEU A 154 19.39 -14.76 -12.14
C LEU A 154 19.33 -13.68 -13.21
N ASP A 155 20.24 -13.69 -14.18
CA ASP A 155 20.23 -12.77 -15.31
C ASP A 155 18.97 -12.95 -16.17
N GLY A 156 18.57 -14.20 -16.42
CA GLY A 156 17.32 -14.51 -17.11
C GLY A 156 16.08 -14.02 -16.35
N LEU A 157 16.03 -14.22 -15.03
CA LEU A 157 14.96 -13.70 -14.18
C LEU A 157 14.92 -12.16 -14.20
N ASN A 158 16.09 -11.52 -14.10
CA ASN A 158 16.20 -10.06 -14.13
C ASN A 158 15.67 -9.50 -15.46
N ALA A 159 16.04 -10.11 -16.59
CA ALA A 159 15.51 -9.74 -17.91
C ALA A 159 13.99 -9.88 -17.98
N GLN A 160 13.43 -10.97 -17.44
CA GLN A 160 11.98 -11.16 -17.38
C GLN A 160 11.27 -10.11 -16.53
N TYR A 161 11.82 -9.76 -15.36
CA TYR A 161 11.26 -8.71 -14.51
C TYR A 161 11.38 -7.32 -15.13
N ALA A 162 12.50 -7.02 -15.79
CA ALA A 162 12.69 -5.78 -16.53
C ALA A 162 11.66 -5.65 -17.66
N HIS A 163 11.39 -6.72 -18.41
CA HIS A 163 10.36 -6.74 -19.43
C HIS A 163 8.96 -6.52 -18.83
N LYS A 164 8.62 -7.22 -17.74
CA LYS A 164 7.34 -7.02 -17.04
C LYS A 164 7.17 -5.60 -16.55
N LEU A 165 8.23 -5.00 -16.00
CA LEU A 165 8.22 -3.61 -15.54
C LEU A 165 8.02 -2.63 -16.70
N ALA A 166 8.69 -2.84 -17.84
CA ALA A 166 8.51 -2.02 -19.02
C ALA A 166 7.07 -2.11 -19.55
N ALA A 167 6.50 -3.32 -19.61
CA ALA A 167 5.13 -3.53 -20.05
C ALA A 167 4.10 -2.87 -19.11
N THR A 168 4.26 -2.99 -17.79
CA THR A 168 3.35 -2.35 -16.83
C THR A 168 3.46 -0.83 -16.84
N LYS A 169 4.68 -0.28 -17.01
CA LYS A 169 4.88 1.17 -17.20
C LYS A 169 4.20 1.66 -18.47
N ALA A 170 4.40 0.98 -19.60
CA ALA A 170 3.76 1.34 -20.86
C ALA A 170 2.22 1.28 -20.75
N ALA A 171 1.67 0.27 -20.08
CA ALA A 171 0.22 0.18 -19.82
C ALA A 171 -0.29 1.34 -18.94
N SER A 172 0.45 1.69 -17.88
CA SER A 172 0.13 2.83 -17.01
C SER A 172 0.20 4.16 -17.76
N GLU A 173 1.24 4.35 -18.58
CA GLU A 173 1.42 5.54 -19.42
C GLU A 173 0.30 5.66 -20.45
N ALA A 174 -0.09 4.58 -21.12
CA ALA A 174 -1.21 4.59 -22.06
C ALA A 174 -2.51 5.08 -21.40
N VAL A 175 -2.80 4.61 -20.18
CA VAL A 175 -3.95 5.07 -19.40
C VAL A 175 -3.82 6.56 -19.04
N ASN A 176 -2.64 7.02 -18.63
CA ASN A 176 -2.41 8.42 -18.31
C ASN A 176 -2.54 9.34 -19.53
N VAL A 177 -2.04 8.91 -20.70
CA VAL A 177 -2.18 9.62 -21.97
C VAL A 177 -3.66 9.71 -22.35
N GLN A 178 -4.40 8.61 -22.27
CA GLN A 178 -5.84 8.61 -22.54
C GLN A 178 -6.58 9.58 -21.61
N ARG A 179 -6.31 9.53 -20.31
CA ARG A 179 -6.91 10.47 -19.33
C ARG A 179 -6.59 11.92 -19.70
N LYS A 180 -5.34 12.23 -20.04
CA LYS A 180 -4.93 13.58 -20.43
C LYS A 180 -5.71 14.07 -21.66
N GLN A 181 -5.79 13.25 -22.71
CA GLN A 181 -6.53 13.57 -23.93
C GLN A 181 -8.02 13.81 -23.66
N ASP A 182 -8.65 12.98 -22.83
CA ASP A 182 -10.06 13.13 -22.46
C ASP A 182 -10.32 14.43 -21.70
N GLN A 183 -9.43 14.79 -20.77
CA GLN A 183 -9.53 16.04 -20.01
C GLN A 183 -9.29 17.27 -20.90
N GLU A 184 -8.24 17.27 -21.73
CA GLU A 184 -7.94 18.37 -22.66
C GLU A 184 -9.06 18.58 -23.68
N ARG A 185 -9.70 17.50 -24.16
CA ARG A 185 -10.85 17.60 -25.07
C ARG A 185 -12.08 18.23 -24.41
N ASN A 186 -12.29 18.00 -23.12
CA ASN A 186 -13.47 18.47 -22.39
C ASN A 186 -13.27 19.83 -21.72
N ALA A 187 -12.04 20.19 -21.35
CA ALA A 187 -11.69 21.49 -20.75
C ALA A 187 -12.25 22.72 -21.49
N PRO A 188 -12.11 22.87 -22.83
CA PRO A 188 -12.65 24.05 -23.52
C PRO A 188 -14.18 24.11 -23.48
N LYS A 189 -14.86 22.96 -23.40
CA LYS A 189 -16.32 22.91 -23.27
C LYS A 189 -16.74 23.46 -21.91
N LEU A 190 -16.06 23.06 -20.83
CA LEU A 190 -16.31 23.57 -19.47
C LEU A 190 -16.08 25.09 -19.39
N GLN A 191 -14.98 25.58 -19.97
CA GLN A 191 -14.71 27.02 -20.04
C GLN A 191 -15.79 27.76 -20.85
N SER A 192 -16.25 27.19 -21.96
CA SER A 192 -17.35 27.76 -22.74
C SER A 192 -18.66 27.82 -21.94
N TYR A 193 -19.00 26.76 -21.21
CA TYR A 193 -20.20 26.74 -20.37
C TYR A 193 -20.10 27.72 -19.21
N SER A 194 -18.93 27.84 -18.56
CA SER A 194 -18.69 28.83 -17.51
C SER A 194 -18.88 30.26 -18.01
N ARG A 195 -18.32 30.59 -19.18
CA ARG A 195 -18.51 31.91 -19.81
C ARG A 195 -19.98 32.19 -20.13
N LYS A 196 -20.68 31.24 -20.77
CA LYS A 196 -22.11 31.38 -21.08
C LYS A 196 -22.96 31.57 -19.83
N TYR A 197 -22.59 30.89 -18.74
CA TYR A 197 -23.27 31.04 -17.45
C TYR A 197 -23.09 32.45 -16.88
N LEU A 198 -21.87 32.98 -16.85
CA LEU A 198 -21.60 34.35 -16.41
C LEU A 198 -22.31 35.38 -17.30
N ASP A 199 -22.26 35.23 -18.62
CA ASP A 199 -22.97 36.10 -19.56
C ASP A 199 -24.48 36.11 -19.31
N LEU A 200 -25.07 34.95 -18.99
CA LEU A 200 -26.49 34.84 -18.69
C LEU A 200 -26.84 35.51 -17.36
N LEU A 201 -26.00 35.37 -16.34
CA LEU A 201 -26.14 36.08 -15.08
C LEU A 201 -26.10 37.59 -15.29
N ASP A 202 -25.10 38.10 -16.02
CA ASP A 202 -24.94 39.52 -16.31
C ASP A 202 -26.13 40.07 -17.08
N LYS A 203 -26.64 39.33 -18.08
CA LYS A 203 -27.88 39.69 -18.79
C LYS A 203 -29.08 39.73 -17.84
N THR A 204 -29.21 38.76 -16.94
CA THR A 204 -30.30 38.72 -15.96
C THR A 204 -30.23 39.91 -15.01
N PHE A 205 -29.03 40.27 -14.52
CA PHE A 205 -28.82 41.44 -13.68
C PHE A 205 -29.10 42.75 -14.43
N SER A 206 -28.67 42.86 -15.69
CA SER A 206 -28.94 44.01 -16.55
C SER A 206 -30.44 44.21 -16.76
N ILE A 207 -31.18 43.13 -17.07
CA ILE A 207 -32.64 43.17 -17.24
C ILE A 207 -33.33 43.60 -15.93
N LYS A 208 -32.98 42.99 -14.79
CA LYS A 208 -33.56 43.38 -13.48
C LYS A 208 -33.33 44.86 -13.19
N ARG A 209 -32.12 45.37 -13.43
CA ARG A 209 -31.80 46.79 -13.22
C ARG A 209 -32.58 47.71 -14.17
N ALA A 210 -32.78 47.29 -15.42
CA ALA A 210 -33.61 48.04 -16.37
C ALA A 210 -35.07 48.07 -15.92
N CYS A 211 -35.65 46.94 -15.51
CA CYS A 211 -37.00 46.85 -14.97
C CYS A 211 -37.19 47.76 -13.76
N GLU A 212 -36.30 47.71 -12.76
CA GLU A 212 -36.37 48.60 -11.59
C GLU A 212 -36.34 50.09 -11.97
N ASN A 213 -35.53 50.45 -12.96
CA ASN A 213 -35.44 51.85 -13.41
C ASN A 213 -36.73 52.31 -14.10
N GLU A 214 -37.36 51.44 -14.91
CA GLU A 214 -38.65 51.75 -15.53
C GLU A 214 -39.78 51.78 -14.51
N GLU A 215 -39.79 50.90 -13.51
CA GLU A 215 -40.74 50.95 -12.39
C GLU A 215 -40.60 52.26 -11.60
N ARG A 216 -39.37 52.70 -11.29
CA ARG A 216 -39.12 54.00 -10.64
C ARG A 216 -39.61 55.17 -11.51
N ARG A 217 -39.45 55.10 -12.83
CA ARG A 217 -39.96 56.12 -13.77
C ARG A 217 -41.48 56.15 -13.78
N ALA A 218 -42.13 54.98 -13.85
CA ALA A 218 -43.58 54.86 -13.81
C ALA A 218 -44.15 55.38 -12.48
N ALA A 219 -43.57 55.00 -11.34
CA ALA A 219 -43.98 55.50 -10.02
C ALA A 219 -43.85 57.02 -9.90
N LYS A 220 -42.79 57.62 -10.46
CA LYS A 220 -42.65 59.08 -10.51
C LYS A 220 -43.74 59.75 -11.36
N LYS A 221 -44.10 59.18 -12.51
CA LYS A 221 -45.16 59.72 -13.37
C LYS A 221 -46.53 59.67 -12.68
N VAL A 222 -46.89 58.53 -12.08
CA VAL A 222 -48.13 58.38 -11.31
C VAL A 222 -48.22 59.42 -10.18
N ARG A 223 -47.11 59.72 -9.49
CA ARG A 223 -47.05 60.74 -8.42
C ARG A 223 -47.12 62.20 -8.91
N VAL A 224 -47.02 62.45 -10.21
CA VAL A 224 -47.13 63.79 -10.81
C VAL A 224 -48.54 64.03 -11.38
N GLU A 225 -49.23 62.96 -11.75
CA GLU A 225 -50.61 62.98 -12.27
C GLU A 225 -51.69 62.84 -11.18
N SER A 226 -51.28 62.67 -9.91
CA SER A 226 -52.14 62.68 -8.72
C SER A 226 -51.89 63.92 -7.87
#